data_AF-A0A7D3XGK6-F1
#
_entry.id   AF-A0A7D3XGK6-F1
#
_cell.length_a   1.000
_cell.length_b   1.000
_cell.length_c   1.000
_cell.angle_alpha   90.00
_cell.angle_beta   90.00
_cell.angle_gamma   90.00
#
_symmetry.space_group_name_H-M   'P 1'
#
loop_
_entity.id
_entity.type
_entity.pdbx_description
1 polymer ?
#
loop_
_entity_poly.entity_id
_entity_poly.type
_entity_poly.pdbx_seq_one_letter_code
_entity_poly.pdbx_strand_id
1 'polypeptide(L)' 'MQDHIQDLLQRFQYSEQLRETAVFRILFGGEEPSQVMADLDIHNSYTLRNWVSLYQRKIQTGLLTLPAMTTTQK' A
#
# COMPACT_ATOMS: atom_id res chain seq x y z
N MET A 1 -0.84 12.02 -29.16
CA MET A 1 -2.00 11.24 -28.64
C MET A 1 -1.58 10.08 -27.74
N GLN A 2 -0.41 9.45 -27.95
CA GLN A 2 0.12 8.43 -27.01
C GLN A 2 0.48 9.01 -25.63
N ASP A 3 1.04 10.22 -25.55
CA ASP A 3 1.60 10.77 -24.31
C ASP A 3 0.56 10.99 -23.19
N HIS A 4 -0.65 11.42 -23.54
CA HIS A 4 -1.70 11.67 -22.54
C HIS A 4 -2.28 10.40 -21.92
N ILE A 5 -2.35 9.30 -22.67
CA ILE A 5 -2.81 8.02 -22.12
C ILE A 5 -1.75 7.46 -21.16
N GLN A 6 -0.48 7.65 -21.49
CA GLN A 6 0.63 7.19 -20.66
C GLN A 6 0.74 8.00 -19.36
N ASP A 7 0.56 9.33 -19.41
CA ASP A 7 0.48 10.17 -18.21
C ASP A 7 -0.72 9.81 -17.33
N LEU A 8 -1.89 9.53 -17.94
CA LEU A 8 -3.07 9.11 -17.18
C LEU A 8 -2.84 7.75 -16.52
N LEU A 9 -2.24 6.78 -17.22
CA LEU A 9 -1.92 5.47 -16.65
C LEU A 9 -0.85 5.57 -15.55
N GLN A 10 0.16 6.42 -15.71
CA GLN A 10 1.18 6.65 -14.69
C GLN A 10 0.60 7.25 -13.41
N ARG A 11 -0.37 8.17 -13.52
CA ARG A 11 -1.08 8.74 -12.36
C ARG A 11 -1.83 7.69 -11.52
N PHE A 12 -2.24 6.57 -12.13
CA PHE A 12 -2.87 5.45 -11.44
C PHE A 12 -1.91 4.30 -11.12
N GLN A 13 -0.66 4.37 -11.57
CA GLN A 13 0.40 3.44 -11.20
C GLN A 13 1.00 3.87 -9.87
N TYR A 14 0.42 3.36 -8.79
CA TYR A 14 1.00 3.49 -7.47
C TYR A 14 2.35 2.75 -7.42
N SER A 15 3.38 3.39 -6.86
CA SER A 15 4.68 2.78 -6.68
C SER A 15 4.60 1.62 -5.68
N GLU A 16 5.53 0.66 -5.80
CA GLU A 16 5.62 -0.46 -4.85
C GLU A 16 5.85 0.04 -3.42
N GLN A 17 6.66 1.09 -3.24
CA GLN A 17 6.89 1.72 -1.95
C GLN A 17 5.61 2.32 -1.35
N LEU A 18 4.77 2.97 -2.16
CA LEU A 18 3.49 3.53 -1.69
C LEU A 18 2.55 2.41 -1.25
N ARG A 19 2.44 1.34 -2.06
CA ARG A 19 1.65 0.16 -1.72
C ARG A 19 2.09 -0.44 -0.39
N GLU A 20 3.38 -0.64 -0.19
CA GLU A 20 3.94 -1.20 1.04
C GLU A 20 3.69 -0.32 2.25
N THR A 21 3.89 0.99 2.09
CA THR A 21 3.62 1.97 3.16
C THR A 21 2.15 1.94 3.57
N ALA A 22 1.23 1.95 2.60
CA ALA A 22 -0.22 1.92 2.87
C ALA A 22 -0.63 0.62 3.59
N VAL A 23 -0.15 -0.52 3.09
CA VAL A 23 -0.43 -1.83 3.69
C VAL A 23 0.14 -1.92 5.10
N PHE A 24 1.35 -1.39 5.33
CA PHE A 24 2.00 -1.44 6.64
C PHE A 24 1.24 -0.62 7.68
N ARG A 25 0.84 0.61 7.33
CA ARG A 25 0.03 1.49 8.19
C ARG A 25 -1.28 0.82 8.62
N ILE A 26 -1.93 0.08 7.72
CA ILE A 26 -3.18 -0.63 8.03
C ILE A 26 -2.95 -1.90 8.83
N LEU A 27 -2.05 -2.79 8.38
CA LEU A 27 -1.89 -4.12 8.98
C LEU A 27 -1.12 -4.11 10.31
N PHE A 28 -0.18 -3.19 10.48
CA PHE A 28 0.69 -3.12 11.65
C PHE A 28 0.52 -1.82 12.44
N GLY A 29 0.19 -0.71 11.76
CA GLY A 29 -0.10 0.57 12.41
C GLY A 29 -1.51 0.67 13.01
N GLY A 30 -2.42 -0.24 12.64
CA GLY A 30 -3.81 -0.21 13.08
C GLY A 30 -4.60 0.99 12.55
N GLU A 31 -4.09 1.63 11.50
CA GLU A 31 -4.71 2.81 10.92
C GLU A 31 -5.91 2.46 10.05
N GLU A 32 -6.95 3.29 10.10
CA GLU A 32 -8.15 3.12 9.29
C GLU A 32 -7.84 3.33 7.80
N PRO A 33 -8.36 2.46 6.89
CA PRO A 33 -8.10 2.59 5.46
C PRO A 33 -8.47 3.96 4.89
N SER A 34 -9.53 4.60 5.39
CA SER A 34 -9.93 5.95 4.95
C SER A 34 -8.89 7.02 5.28
N GLN A 35 -8.27 6.94 6.47
CA GLN A 35 -7.20 7.85 6.88
C GLN A 35 -5.96 7.64 6.01
N VAL A 36 -5.55 6.39 5.82
CA VAL A 36 -4.39 6.04 4.98
C VAL A 36 -4.60 6.45 3.53
N MET A 37 -5.83 6.34 3.02
CA MET A 37 -6.16 6.82 1.67
C MET A 37 -6.00 8.34 1.54
N ALA A 38 -6.49 9.11 2.51
CA ALA A 38 -6.38 10.56 2.49
C ALA A 38 -4.91 11.01 2.59
N ASP A 39 -4.13 10.39 3.50
CA ASP A 39 -2.74 10.78 3.74
C ASP A 39 -1.79 10.44 2.58
N LEU A 40 -2.09 9.36 1.85
CA LEU A 40 -1.26 8.85 0.75
C LEU A 40 -1.80 9.18 -0.64
N ASP A 41 -2.84 10.01 -0.71
CA ASP A 41 -3.54 10.39 -1.95
C ASP A 41 -3.98 9.17 -2.79
N ILE A 42 -4.47 8.13 -2.12
CA ILE A 42 -4.97 6.91 -2.75
C ILE A 42 -6.46 7.09 -3.02
N HIS A 43 -6.81 7.27 -4.28
CA HIS A 43 -8.19 7.57 -4.69
C HIS A 43 -9.07 6.32 -4.85
N ASN A 44 -8.48 5.12 -4.80
CA ASN A 44 -9.20 3.87 -5.05
C ASN A 44 -9.17 2.93 -3.83
N SER A 45 -10.29 2.88 -3.11
CA SER A 45 -10.45 2.03 -1.93
C SER A 45 -10.42 0.53 -2.25
N TYR A 46 -10.88 0.13 -3.44
CA TYR A 46 -10.82 -1.27 -3.88
C TYR A 46 -9.37 -1.71 -4.09
N THR A 47 -8.55 -0.85 -4.69
CA THR A 47 -7.11 -1.09 -4.85
C THR A 47 -6.42 -1.29 -3.51
N LEU A 48 -6.67 -0.41 -2.55
CA LEU A 48 -6.09 -0.52 -1.21
C LEU A 48 -6.53 -1.80 -0.50
N ARG A 49 -7.82 -2.13 -0.53
CA ARG A 49 -8.36 -3.37 0.07
C ARG A 49 -7.74 -4.62 -0.56
N ASN A 50 -7.53 -4.62 -1.88
CA ASN A 50 -6.88 -5.73 -2.58
C ASN A 50 -5.44 -5.91 -2.11
N TRP A 51 -4.67 -4.82 -2.01
CA TRP A 51 -3.29 -4.89 -1.51
C TRP A 51 -3.20 -5.45 -0.09
N VAL A 52 -4.05 -4.95 0.81
CA VAL A 52 -4.12 -5.44 2.20
C VAL A 52 -4.44 -6.93 2.22
N SER A 53 -5.44 -7.37 1.46
CA SER A 53 -5.82 -8.79 1.36
C SER A 53 -4.70 -9.68 0.82
N LEU A 54 -3.96 -9.21 -0.19
CA LEU A 54 -2.82 -9.94 -0.77
C LEU A 54 -1.68 -10.08 0.24
N TYR A 55 -1.34 -9.02 0.97
CA TYR A 55 -0.30 -9.08 1.99
C TYR A 55 -0.71 -9.95 3.19
N GLN A 56 -1.97 -9.88 3.63
CA GLN A 56 -2.48 -10.80 4.66
C GLN A 56 -2.33 -12.26 4.24
N ARG A 57 -2.69 -12.61 2.99
CA ARG A 57 -2.49 -13.96 2.46
C ARG A 57 -1.03 -14.37 2.46
N LYS A 58 -0.12 -13.48 2.03
CA LYS A 58 1.33 -13.75 2.04
C LYS A 58 1.89 -13.97 3.45
N ILE A 59 1.38 -13.25 4.45
CA ILE A 59 1.73 -13.45 5.86
C ILE A 59 1.21 -14.80 6.35
N GLN A 60 -0.05 -15.14 6.04
CA GLN A 60 -0.67 -16.42 6.42
C GLN A 60 0.06 -17.62 5.83
N THR A 61 0.59 -17.52 4.61
CA THR A 61 1.33 -18.61 3.96
C THR A 61 2.83 -18.64 4.31
N GLY A 62 3.31 -17.74 5.18
CA GLY A 62 4.73 -17.64 5.55
C GLY A 62 5.65 -17.19 4.40
N LEU A 63 5.07 -16.65 3.31
CA LEU A 63 5.81 -16.25 2.12
C LEU A 63 6.50 -14.87 2.27
N LEU A 64 6.16 -14.13 3.32
CA LEU A 64 6.83 -12.89 3.72
C LEU A 64 7.46 -13.09 5.10
N THR A 65 8.80 -13.14 5.15
CA THR A 65 9.55 -12.79 6.35
C THR A 65 9.67 -11.28 6.40
N LEU A 66 8.88 -10.65 7.28
CA LEU A 66 8.99 -9.20 7.51
C LEU A 66 10.41 -8.90 8.01
N PRO A 67 11.11 -7.90 7.46
CA PRO A 67 12.33 -7.42 8.11
C PRO A 67 11.96 -6.99 9.53
N ALA A 68 12.77 -7.38 10.51
CA ALA A 68 12.55 -7.01 11.90
C ALA A 68 12.35 -5.50 11.97
N MET A 69 11.22 -5.06 12.53
CA MET A 69 10.92 -3.65 12.73
C MET A 69 12.01 -3.10 13.66
N THR A 70 13.06 -2.50 13.08
CA THR A 70 13.97 -1.67 13.84
C THR A 70 13.20 -0.40 14.12
N THR A 71 12.42 -0.42 15.19
CA THR A 71 11.86 0.79 15.79
C THR A 71 13.05 1.71 16.05
N THR A 72 13.27 2.67 15.16
CA THR A 72 14.19 3.77 15.44
C THR A 72 13.49 4.61 16.50
N GLN A 73 13.69 4.26 17.76
CA GLN A 73 13.38 5.12 18.88
C GLN A 73 14.25 6.37 18.74
N LYS A 74 13.61 7.51 18.49
CA LYS A 74 14.18 8.84 18.70
C LYS A 74 13.35 9.52 19.78
#